data_AF-A0A7S2R158-F1
#
_entry.id   AF-A0A7S2R158-F1
#
_cell.length_a   1.000
_cell.length_b   1.000
_cell.length_c   1.000
_cell.angle_alpha   90.00
_cell.angle_beta   90.00
_cell.angle_gamma   90.00
#
_symmetry.space_group_name_H-M   'P 1'
#
loop_
_entity.id
_entity.type
_entity.pdbx_description
1 polymer ?
#
loop_
_entity_poly.entity_id
_entity_poly.type
_entity_poly.pdbx_seq_one_letter_code
_entity_poly.pdbx_strand_id
1 'polypeptide(L)'
;SNIGSNGRLAVYETSCLDIGEGVVTRLFTRIAEAGLEYHDELRKFKPQDLSNTAWAFATLGMLHRPFFATTAEQFKERLLSYTSQSPKSNKNDAMLHFKSQELANLVWSFATVNCRTPGLLDSIAPYIISVCNKKKNQGYDNISIAKKFKRQELANIAWSCAVLEQYPKELVPLLYTGLIGNGDREACEQLKQLYGDDGLQKQAVMTLFYVQTAVDRESQFDLELPLNFPDGWDESDDTMKISRKVLKDKGETSTSMLELNTSKLQRDVSRTLNKVGFQHIEELVIGTDEIFKERSSQESSAPINFLSIDIANIENKVGVEVDGPAHFVNILDGEASDDRTNVNTNGKNNQKTIKKDSSSTHGYAKQMGSKMGWQFLTNSRRQVNGPTALKHRLLCHLGWSVLHIPFYDWYDLKGDTENQTLYCKEILEEVVQ
;
A
#
# COMPACT_ATOMS: atom_id res chain seq x y z
N SER A 1 16.19 0.07 -15.92
CA SER A 1 15.11 1.08 -15.78
C SER A 1 14.67 1.08 -14.32
N ASN A 2 15.19 2.01 -13.51
CA ASN A 2 14.74 2.21 -12.13
C ASN A 2 13.39 2.93 -12.17
N ILE A 3 12.30 2.16 -12.25
CA ILE A 3 10.97 2.69 -11.96
C ILE A 3 10.85 2.63 -10.44
N GLY A 4 11.03 3.77 -9.77
CA GLY A 4 10.68 3.91 -8.36
C GLY A 4 9.17 3.68 -8.23
N SER A 5 8.77 2.49 -7.76
CA SER A 5 7.36 2.16 -7.60
C SER A 5 6.84 2.78 -6.30
N ASN A 6 6.05 3.85 -6.41
CA ASN A 6 5.41 4.58 -5.30
C ASN A 6 4.36 3.75 -4.53
N GLY A 7 4.35 2.42 -4.61
CA GLY A 7 3.13 1.64 -4.31
C GLY A 7 1.93 1.97 -5.22
N ARG A 8 2.03 3.01 -6.07
CA ARG A 8 1.04 3.33 -7.09
C ARG A 8 1.07 2.22 -8.15
N LEU A 9 0.06 1.36 -8.11
CA LEU A 9 -0.38 0.43 -9.16
C LEU A 9 -0.65 1.12 -10.52
N ALA A 10 -0.62 2.46 -10.56
CA ALA A 10 -1.11 3.31 -11.63
C ALA A 10 -0.41 3.19 -13.00
N VAL A 11 0.73 2.48 -13.13
CA VAL A 11 1.43 2.39 -14.43
C VAL A 11 1.00 1.16 -15.25
N TYR A 12 0.46 0.10 -14.64
CA TYR A 12 0.22 -1.16 -15.36
C TYR A 12 -1.26 -1.52 -15.56
N GLU A 13 -2.17 -0.98 -14.76
CA GLU A 13 -3.61 -1.23 -14.93
C GLU A 13 -4.17 -0.64 -16.23
N THR A 14 -3.77 0.58 -16.60
CA THR A 14 -4.29 1.27 -17.81
C THR A 14 -3.92 0.57 -19.11
N SER A 15 -2.86 -0.24 -19.14
CA SER A 15 -2.47 -1.00 -20.34
C SER A 15 -3.25 -2.31 -20.51
N CYS A 16 -3.92 -2.81 -19.46
CA CYS A 16 -4.62 -4.09 -19.50
C CYS A 16 -6.10 -3.98 -19.90
N LEU A 17 -6.71 -2.80 -19.75
CA LEU A 17 -8.17 -2.61 -19.73
C LEU A 17 -8.90 -2.79 -21.08
N ASP A 18 -8.24 -2.72 -22.24
CA ASP A 18 -9.00 -2.66 -23.51
C ASP A 18 -9.23 -4.02 -24.20
N ILE A 19 -8.29 -4.98 -24.15
CA ILE A 19 -8.44 -6.32 -24.78
C ILE A 19 -7.66 -7.43 -24.02
N GLY A 20 -6.62 -7.06 -23.26
CA GLY A 20 -5.68 -8.01 -22.64
C GLY A 20 -6.09 -8.56 -21.27
N GLU A 21 -6.95 -7.85 -20.52
CA GLU A 21 -7.25 -8.16 -19.11
C GLU A 21 -7.66 -9.62 -18.90
N GLY A 22 -8.62 -10.12 -19.68
CA GLY A 22 -9.08 -11.50 -19.55
C GLY A 22 -8.00 -12.54 -19.88
N VAL A 23 -7.08 -12.24 -20.81
CA VAL A 23 -5.97 -13.14 -21.16
C VAL A 23 -4.90 -13.11 -20.06
N VAL A 24 -4.53 -11.92 -19.59
CA VAL A 24 -3.53 -11.74 -18.52
C VAL A 24 -4.01 -12.37 -17.22
N THR A 25 -5.26 -12.12 -16.83
CA THR A 25 -5.87 -12.74 -15.64
C THR A 25 -5.84 -14.26 -15.73
N ARG A 26 -6.25 -14.86 -16.85
CA ARG A 26 -6.17 -16.33 -17.03
C ARG A 26 -4.73 -16.83 -16.99
N LEU A 27 -3.78 -16.12 -17.60
CA LEU A 27 -2.36 -16.48 -17.56
C LEU A 27 -1.84 -16.50 -16.12
N PHE A 28 -2.12 -15.45 -15.33
CA PHE A 28 -1.67 -15.36 -13.94
C PHE A 28 -2.36 -16.37 -13.04
N THR A 29 -3.65 -16.66 -13.25
CA THR A 29 -4.32 -17.80 -12.59
C THR A 29 -3.58 -19.11 -12.88
N ARG A 30 -3.24 -19.38 -14.15
CA ARG A 30 -2.51 -20.61 -14.54
C ARG A 30 -1.08 -20.67 -14.01
N ILE A 31 -0.39 -19.54 -13.90
CA ILE A 31 0.94 -19.46 -13.28
C ILE A 31 0.83 -19.82 -11.79
N ALA A 32 -0.18 -19.28 -11.08
CA ALA A 32 -0.41 -19.61 -9.68
C ALA A 32 -0.79 -21.08 -9.50
N GLU A 33 -1.75 -21.59 -10.28
CA GLU A 33 -2.17 -23.00 -10.27
C GLU A 33 -0.99 -23.93 -10.56
N ALA A 34 -0.17 -23.65 -11.58
CA ALA A 34 1.01 -24.45 -11.88
C ALA A 34 2.03 -24.46 -10.72
N GLY A 35 2.23 -23.32 -10.04
CA GLY A 35 3.08 -23.27 -8.84
C GLY A 35 2.55 -24.12 -7.67
N LEU A 36 1.25 -24.39 -7.62
CA LEU A 36 0.57 -25.12 -6.55
C LEU A 36 0.30 -26.60 -6.86
N GLU A 37 -0.24 -26.90 -8.05
CA GLU A 37 -0.74 -28.23 -8.47
C GLU A 37 0.38 -29.23 -8.74
N TYR A 38 1.50 -28.78 -9.28
CA TYR A 38 2.69 -29.62 -9.39
C TYR A 38 3.38 -29.62 -8.02
N HIS A 39 2.99 -30.56 -7.16
CA HIS A 39 3.48 -30.78 -5.79
C HIS A 39 4.88 -30.19 -5.51
N ASP A 40 4.95 -29.20 -4.62
CA ASP A 40 6.19 -28.59 -4.09
C ASP A 40 7.06 -27.77 -5.08
N GLU A 41 6.57 -27.33 -6.24
CA GLU A 41 7.43 -26.52 -7.14
C GLU A 41 7.85 -25.17 -6.59
N LEU A 42 7.04 -24.51 -5.75
CA LEU A 42 7.48 -23.29 -5.06
C LEU A 42 8.71 -23.53 -4.15
N ARG A 43 8.95 -24.76 -3.69
CA ARG A 43 10.21 -25.12 -3.00
C ARG A 43 11.42 -25.07 -3.93
N LYS A 44 11.22 -25.39 -5.22
CA LYS A 44 12.27 -25.37 -6.26
C LYS A 44 12.57 -23.95 -6.76
N PHE A 45 11.66 -23.00 -6.57
CA PHE A 45 11.87 -21.61 -6.94
C PHE A 45 13.02 -21.03 -6.12
N LYS A 46 13.97 -20.37 -6.77
CA LYS A 46 14.98 -19.60 -6.04
C LYS A 46 14.32 -18.41 -5.35
N PRO A 47 14.96 -17.80 -4.33
CA PRO A 47 14.49 -16.56 -3.71
C PRO A 47 14.08 -15.48 -4.73
N GLN A 48 14.87 -15.33 -5.80
CA GLN A 48 14.57 -14.44 -6.92
C GLN A 48 13.28 -14.79 -7.65
N ASP A 49 13.02 -16.07 -7.93
CA ASP A 49 11.83 -16.51 -8.67
C ASP A 49 10.56 -16.27 -7.84
N LEU A 50 10.59 -16.56 -6.54
CA LEU A 50 9.49 -16.25 -5.61
C LEU A 50 9.20 -14.75 -5.58
N SER A 51 10.25 -13.94 -5.40
CA SER A 51 10.16 -12.49 -5.30
C SER A 51 9.62 -11.85 -6.58
N ASN A 52 10.19 -12.21 -7.74
CA ASN A 52 9.77 -11.66 -9.02
C ASN A 52 8.35 -12.07 -9.41
N THR A 53 7.95 -13.31 -9.10
CA THR A 53 6.60 -13.78 -9.39
C THR A 53 5.59 -13.01 -8.55
N ALA A 54 5.78 -12.95 -7.22
CA ALA A 54 4.91 -12.16 -6.34
C ALA A 54 4.87 -10.68 -6.73
N TRP A 55 6.01 -10.11 -7.11
CA TRP A 55 6.10 -8.73 -7.60
C TRP A 55 5.32 -8.51 -8.90
N ALA A 56 5.32 -9.48 -9.82
CA ALA A 56 4.53 -9.39 -11.04
C ALA A 56 3.03 -9.39 -10.76
N PHE A 57 2.55 -10.26 -9.85
CA PHE A 57 1.16 -10.23 -9.36
C PHE A 57 0.82 -8.86 -8.76
N ALA A 58 1.67 -8.36 -7.86
CA ALA A 58 1.46 -7.08 -7.20
C ALA A 58 1.48 -5.88 -8.15
N THR A 59 2.37 -5.88 -9.13
CA THR A 59 2.48 -4.79 -10.12
C THR A 59 1.25 -4.70 -11.02
N LEU A 60 0.60 -5.84 -11.28
CA LEU A 60 -0.62 -5.92 -12.10
C LEU A 60 -1.91 -5.78 -11.29
N GLY A 61 -1.82 -5.53 -9.98
CA GLY A 61 -3.00 -5.46 -9.12
C GLY A 61 -3.74 -6.79 -9.07
N MET A 62 -3.02 -7.91 -9.01
CA MET A 62 -3.59 -9.26 -9.00
C MET A 62 -3.24 -9.99 -7.71
N LEU A 63 -4.23 -10.65 -7.11
CA LEU A 63 -4.07 -11.43 -5.89
C LEU A 63 -4.62 -12.85 -6.10
N HIS A 64 -3.74 -13.84 -6.07
CA HIS A 64 -4.12 -15.25 -5.96
C HIS A 64 -3.81 -15.73 -4.53
N ARG A 65 -4.83 -15.75 -3.65
CA ARG A 65 -4.62 -15.93 -2.21
C ARG A 65 -3.88 -17.23 -1.85
N PRO A 66 -4.19 -18.41 -2.43
CA PRO A 66 -3.44 -19.64 -2.14
C PRO A 66 -1.95 -19.55 -2.53
N PHE A 67 -1.64 -18.88 -3.65
CA PHE A 67 -0.26 -18.72 -4.11
C PHE A 67 0.54 -17.84 -3.15
N PHE A 68 -0.04 -16.72 -2.70
CA PHE A 68 0.60 -15.85 -1.71
C PHE A 68 0.75 -16.54 -0.36
N ALA A 69 -0.23 -17.35 0.07
CA ALA A 69 -0.13 -18.11 1.31
C ALA A 69 1.04 -19.11 1.27
N THR A 70 1.14 -19.94 0.22
CA THR A 70 2.25 -20.89 0.07
C THR A 70 3.59 -20.18 -0.11
N THR A 71 3.62 -19.04 -0.82
CA THR A 71 4.82 -18.20 -0.94
C THR A 71 5.28 -17.68 0.42
N ALA A 72 4.35 -17.27 1.29
CA ALA A 72 4.67 -16.82 2.65
C ALA A 72 5.22 -17.95 3.52
N GLU A 73 4.69 -19.16 3.40
CA GLU A 73 5.22 -20.35 4.08
C GLU A 73 6.67 -20.63 3.65
N GLN A 74 6.91 -20.65 2.33
CA GLN A 74 8.25 -20.85 1.77
C GLN A 74 9.23 -19.76 2.19
N PHE A 75 8.78 -18.51 2.21
CA PHE A 75 9.58 -17.40 2.69
C PHE A 75 9.98 -17.56 4.16
N LYS A 76 9.00 -17.78 5.05
CA LYS A 76 9.25 -17.97 6.49
C LYS A 76 10.16 -19.16 6.75
N GLU A 77 9.89 -20.31 6.13
CA GLU A 77 10.68 -21.54 6.26
C GLU A 77 12.16 -21.30 5.89
N ARG A 78 12.41 -20.55 4.81
CA ARG A 78 13.78 -20.24 4.35
C ARG A 78 14.50 -19.28 5.27
N LEU A 79 13.84 -18.21 5.74
CA LEU A 79 14.47 -17.27 6.68
C LEU A 79 14.79 -17.95 8.02
N LEU A 80 13.87 -18.77 8.53
CA LEU A 80 14.08 -19.57 9.75
C LEU A 80 15.20 -20.61 9.58
N SER A 81 15.25 -21.28 8.43
CA SER A 81 16.32 -22.24 8.13
C SER A 81 17.68 -21.55 8.03
N TYR A 82 17.77 -20.39 7.35
CA TYR A 82 19.01 -19.63 7.23
C TYR A 82 19.54 -19.17 8.59
N THR A 83 18.65 -18.77 9.49
CA THR A 83 18.99 -18.26 10.84
C THR A 83 19.31 -19.39 11.82
N SER A 84 18.64 -20.54 11.72
CA SER A 84 18.83 -21.69 12.61
C SER A 84 20.04 -22.57 12.23
N GLN A 85 20.60 -22.40 11.03
CA GLN A 85 21.74 -23.19 10.58
C GLN A 85 23.00 -22.99 11.43
N SER A 86 23.55 -24.11 11.92
CA SER A 86 24.83 -24.15 12.62
C SER A 86 25.95 -23.68 11.69
N PRO A 87 27.01 -22.99 12.17
CA PRO A 87 28.11 -22.49 11.33
C PRO A 87 28.88 -23.57 10.53
N LYS A 88 28.56 -24.86 10.71
CA LYS A 88 29.09 -25.99 9.94
C LYS A 88 28.20 -26.47 8.79
N SER A 89 26.92 -26.08 8.74
CA SER A 89 26.07 -26.27 7.55
C SER A 89 26.29 -25.11 6.59
N ASN A 90 26.26 -25.41 5.30
CA ASN A 90 26.67 -24.50 4.25
C ASN A 90 25.69 -23.31 4.16
N LYS A 91 25.98 -22.19 4.86
CA LYS A 91 25.28 -20.89 4.70
C LYS A 91 25.26 -20.37 3.25
N ASN A 92 25.97 -21.05 2.34
CA ASN A 92 25.96 -20.83 0.91
C ASN A 92 24.84 -21.59 0.17
N ASP A 93 23.86 -22.16 0.88
CA ASP A 93 22.66 -22.65 0.19
C ASP A 93 21.91 -21.46 -0.42
N ALA A 94 22.09 -21.30 -1.72
CA ALA A 94 21.48 -20.23 -2.51
C ALA A 94 19.95 -20.27 -2.46
N MET A 95 19.33 -21.39 -2.06
CA MET A 95 17.88 -21.49 -1.90
C MET A 95 17.35 -20.75 -0.67
N LEU A 96 18.21 -20.55 0.34
CA LEU A 96 17.84 -19.91 1.60
C LEU A 96 18.25 -18.44 1.67
N HIS A 97 19.24 -18.05 0.87
CA HIS A 97 19.79 -16.70 0.87
C HIS A 97 18.99 -15.77 -0.06
N PHE A 98 18.07 -15.00 0.53
CA PHE A 98 17.46 -13.84 -0.12
C PHE A 98 18.44 -12.68 -0.20
N LYS A 99 18.66 -12.15 -1.41
CA LYS A 99 19.27 -10.82 -1.55
C LYS A 99 18.32 -9.76 -0.98
N SER A 100 18.89 -8.62 -0.61
CA SER A 100 18.14 -7.49 -0.04
C SER A 100 17.00 -7.02 -0.95
N GLN A 101 17.25 -6.90 -2.26
CA GLN A 101 16.22 -6.58 -3.26
C GLN A 101 15.09 -7.63 -3.30
N GLU A 102 15.43 -8.92 -3.26
CA GLU A 102 14.45 -10.01 -3.34
C GLU A 102 13.55 -10.03 -2.09
N LEU A 103 14.16 -9.85 -0.91
CA LEU A 103 13.48 -9.72 0.38
C LEU A 103 12.51 -8.53 0.37
N ALA A 104 12.99 -7.35 -0.02
CA ALA A 104 12.20 -6.12 -0.05
C ALA A 104 11.06 -6.20 -1.06
N ASN A 105 11.32 -6.69 -2.28
CA ASN A 105 10.30 -6.85 -3.31
C ASN A 105 9.22 -7.84 -2.88
N LEU A 106 9.59 -8.94 -2.21
CA LEU A 106 8.61 -9.92 -1.78
C LEU A 106 7.64 -9.33 -0.76
N VAL A 107 8.14 -8.73 0.33
CA VAL A 107 7.25 -8.13 1.34
C VAL A 107 6.45 -6.94 0.81
N TRP A 108 7.08 -6.14 -0.07
CA TRP A 108 6.38 -5.06 -0.79
C TRP A 108 5.23 -5.63 -1.62
N SER A 109 5.39 -6.79 -2.24
CA SER A 109 4.32 -7.42 -3.03
C SER A 109 3.12 -7.80 -2.17
N PHE A 110 3.35 -8.39 -0.98
CA PHE A 110 2.28 -8.68 -0.02
C PHE A 110 1.58 -7.40 0.44
N ALA A 111 2.36 -6.35 0.76
CA ALA A 111 1.81 -5.06 1.16
C ALA A 111 0.98 -4.43 0.04
N THR A 112 1.49 -4.32 -1.19
CA THR A 112 0.82 -3.70 -2.34
C THR A 112 -0.55 -4.32 -2.63
N VAL A 113 -0.66 -5.65 -2.59
CA VAL A 113 -1.96 -6.33 -2.79
C VAL A 113 -2.76 -6.48 -1.51
N ASN A 114 -2.33 -5.86 -0.40
CA ASN A 114 -2.96 -5.95 0.92
C ASN A 114 -3.18 -7.40 1.39
N CYS A 115 -2.25 -8.30 1.09
CA CYS A 115 -2.27 -9.68 1.53
C CYS A 115 -1.66 -9.79 2.94
N ARG A 116 -2.51 -9.67 3.96
CA ARG A 116 -2.10 -9.80 5.36
C ARG A 116 -1.85 -11.25 5.72
N THR A 117 -0.57 -11.58 5.95
CA THR A 117 -0.16 -12.88 6.49
C THR A 117 0.42 -12.68 7.88
N PRO A 118 -0.21 -13.18 8.96
CA PRO A 118 0.31 -13.05 10.32
C PRO A 118 1.73 -13.61 10.46
N GLY A 119 2.60 -12.85 11.13
CA GLY A 119 3.98 -13.21 11.39
C GLY A 119 4.87 -13.30 10.14
N LEU A 120 4.43 -12.72 9.01
CA LEU A 120 5.24 -12.64 7.79
C LEU A 120 6.56 -11.91 8.04
N LEU A 121 6.51 -10.83 8.83
CA LEU A 121 7.66 -9.96 9.06
C LEU A 121 8.54 -10.38 10.26
N ASP A 122 8.06 -11.28 11.11
CA ASP A 122 8.73 -11.65 12.37
C ASP A 122 10.13 -12.25 12.17
N SER A 123 10.31 -13.00 11.07
CA SER A 123 11.58 -13.67 10.76
C SER A 123 12.57 -12.77 10.03
N ILE A 124 12.18 -11.55 9.64
CA ILE A 124 13.02 -10.66 8.83
C ILE A 124 14.18 -10.08 9.65
N ALA A 125 13.92 -9.56 10.85
CA ALA A 125 14.98 -8.97 11.65
C ALA A 125 16.08 -9.99 12.02
N PRO A 126 15.76 -11.20 12.53
CA PRO A 126 16.78 -12.25 12.75
C PRO A 126 17.57 -12.60 11.48
N TYR A 127 16.89 -12.63 10.33
CA TYR A 127 17.53 -12.89 9.04
C TYR A 127 18.51 -11.78 8.65
N ILE A 128 18.08 -10.51 8.69
CA ILE A 128 18.93 -9.36 8.35
C ILE A 128 20.16 -9.34 9.28
N ILE A 129 19.97 -9.55 10.59
CA ILE A 129 21.06 -9.62 11.55
C ILE A 129 22.06 -10.72 11.17
N SER A 130 21.59 -11.92 10.79
CA SER A 130 22.47 -13.03 10.36
C SER A 130 23.21 -12.74 9.04
N VAL A 131 22.62 -11.96 8.12
CA VAL A 131 23.24 -11.55 6.85
C VAL A 131 24.26 -10.42 7.05
N CYS A 132 23.98 -9.49 7.95
CA CYS A 132 24.85 -8.37 8.29
C CYS A 132 26.05 -8.81 9.14
N ASN A 133 25.84 -9.72 10.10
CA ASN A 133 26.87 -10.14 11.06
C ASN A 133 27.56 -11.45 10.70
N LYS A 134 28.79 -11.35 10.19
CA LYS A 134 29.68 -12.51 9.98
C LYS A 134 30.22 -13.09 11.30
N LYS A 135 30.27 -12.32 12.39
CA LYS A 135 30.75 -12.75 13.72
C LYS A 135 29.58 -12.84 14.70
N LYS A 136 29.46 -13.97 15.41
CA LYS A 136 28.45 -14.15 16.46
C LYS A 136 28.63 -13.06 17.53
N ASN A 137 27.52 -12.46 17.98
CA ASN A 137 27.42 -11.49 19.08
C ASN A 137 27.76 -10.01 18.78
N GLN A 138 27.89 -9.60 17.51
CA GLN A 138 27.75 -8.19 17.17
C GLN A 138 26.28 -7.91 16.84
N GLY A 139 25.73 -6.81 17.37
CA GLY A 139 24.42 -6.27 16.94
C GLY A 139 24.49 -5.73 15.51
N TYR A 140 23.47 -5.02 15.04
CA TYR A 140 23.56 -4.28 13.78
C TYR A 140 23.97 -2.83 14.03
N ASP A 141 24.53 -2.22 13.00
CA ASP A 141 24.82 -0.79 12.92
C ASP A 141 24.56 -0.33 11.47
N ASN A 142 24.57 0.98 11.26
CA ASN A 142 24.42 1.58 9.94
C ASN A 142 25.44 1.03 8.91
N ILE A 143 26.67 0.77 9.32
CA ILE A 143 27.74 0.26 8.45
C ILE A 143 27.43 -1.16 7.94
N SER A 144 27.06 -2.06 8.83
CA SER A 144 26.77 -3.46 8.52
C SER A 144 25.50 -3.59 7.68
N ILE A 145 24.49 -2.74 7.94
CA ILE A 145 23.27 -2.64 7.14
C ILE A 145 23.59 -2.11 5.73
N ALA A 146 24.28 -0.98 5.60
CA ALA A 146 24.57 -0.35 4.31
C ALA A 146 25.43 -1.22 3.37
N LYS A 147 26.24 -2.13 3.93
CA LYS A 147 26.98 -3.14 3.14
C LYS A 147 26.09 -4.18 2.46
N LYS A 148 24.84 -4.31 2.89
CA LYS A 148 23.92 -5.38 2.47
C LYS A 148 22.64 -4.87 1.84
N PHE A 149 22.15 -3.72 2.28
CA PHE A 149 20.89 -3.14 1.85
C PHE A 149 21.14 -1.78 1.21
N LYS A 150 20.31 -1.43 0.23
CA LYS A 150 20.12 -0.04 -0.23
C LYS A 150 19.00 0.62 0.58
N ARG A 151 19.02 1.94 0.68
CA ARG A 151 17.93 2.69 1.36
C ARG A 151 16.54 2.38 0.79
N GLN A 152 16.41 2.23 -0.53
CA GLN A 152 15.14 1.86 -1.16
C GLN A 152 14.58 0.53 -0.65
N GLU A 153 15.45 -0.45 -0.40
CA GLU A 153 15.05 -1.78 0.06
C GLU A 153 14.55 -1.71 1.50
N LEU A 154 15.25 -0.95 2.36
CA LEU A 154 14.83 -0.69 3.73
C LEU A 154 13.50 0.08 3.78
N ALA A 155 13.35 1.12 2.94
CA ALA A 155 12.12 1.90 2.85
C ALA A 155 10.93 1.02 2.43
N ASN A 156 11.12 0.14 1.44
CA ASN A 156 10.08 -0.81 1.02
C ASN A 156 9.67 -1.76 2.14
N ILE A 157 10.62 -2.26 2.94
CA ILE A 157 10.31 -3.11 4.10
C ILE A 157 9.57 -2.29 5.18
N ALA A 158 10.01 -1.07 5.49
CA ALA A 158 9.36 -0.20 6.47
C ALA A 158 7.92 0.14 6.07
N TRP A 159 7.71 0.53 4.81
CA TRP A 159 6.37 0.74 4.26
C TRP A 159 5.50 -0.51 4.39
N SER A 160 6.07 -1.69 4.13
CA SER A 160 5.35 -2.97 4.26
C SER A 160 4.94 -3.26 5.69
N CYS A 161 5.75 -2.90 6.70
CA CYS A 161 5.37 -2.97 8.12
C CYS A 161 4.11 -2.15 8.39
N ALA A 162 4.08 -0.90 7.91
CA ALA A 162 2.93 -0.03 8.07
C ALA A 162 1.70 -0.58 7.36
N VAL A 163 1.78 -0.90 6.06
CA VAL A 163 0.60 -1.41 5.31
C VAL A 163 0.01 -2.68 5.94
N LEU A 164 0.87 -3.63 6.34
CA LEU A 164 0.46 -4.93 6.86
C LEU A 164 0.13 -4.92 8.36
N GLU A 165 0.24 -3.78 9.04
CA GLU A 165 0.00 -3.63 10.48
C GLU A 165 0.85 -4.59 11.32
N GLN A 166 2.11 -4.78 10.90
CA GLN A 166 3.06 -5.68 11.53
C GLN A 166 4.33 -4.93 11.88
N TYR A 167 4.57 -4.77 13.18
CA TYR A 167 5.69 -4.00 13.71
C TYR A 167 6.60 -4.86 14.60
N PRO A 168 7.36 -5.83 14.04
CA PRO A 168 8.23 -6.67 14.86
C PRO A 168 9.23 -5.84 15.65
N LYS A 169 9.38 -6.13 16.95
CA LYS A 169 10.15 -5.35 17.93
C LYS A 169 11.56 -4.97 17.48
N GLU A 170 12.26 -5.90 16.82
CA GLU A 170 13.63 -5.66 16.36
C GLU A 170 13.70 -5.11 14.93
N LEU A 171 12.63 -5.27 14.14
CA LEU A 171 12.64 -4.87 12.73
C LEU A 171 12.53 -3.36 12.57
N VAL A 172 11.60 -2.71 13.28
CA VAL A 172 11.39 -1.26 13.12
C VAL A 172 12.63 -0.45 13.54
N PRO A 173 13.26 -0.68 14.71
CA PRO A 173 14.50 0.01 15.06
C PRO A 173 15.63 -0.23 14.04
N LEU A 174 15.78 -1.48 13.56
CA LEU A 174 16.78 -1.83 12.54
C LEU A 174 16.59 -1.01 11.26
N LEU A 175 15.35 -0.88 10.79
CA LEU A 175 15.03 -0.11 9.59
C LEU A 175 15.34 1.37 9.80
N TYR A 176 15.04 1.93 10.97
CA TYR A 176 15.37 3.31 11.32
C TYR A 176 16.89 3.52 11.37
N THR A 177 17.65 2.63 12.02
CA THR A 177 19.13 2.68 12.02
C THR A 177 19.70 2.70 10.61
N GLY A 178 19.15 1.90 9.69
CA GLY A 178 19.59 1.88 8.30
C GLY A 178 19.17 3.10 7.48
N LEU A 179 17.97 3.64 7.71
CA LEU A 179 17.42 4.74 6.89
C LEU A 179 17.88 6.12 7.36
N ILE A 180 17.91 6.34 8.68
CA ILE A 180 18.13 7.66 9.29
C ILE A 180 19.24 7.66 10.36
N GLY A 181 19.80 6.50 10.71
CA GLY A 181 20.92 6.41 11.66
C GLY A 181 20.50 6.75 13.08
N ASN A 182 21.38 7.42 13.83
CA ASN A 182 21.11 7.84 15.21
C ASN A 182 20.38 9.20 15.31
N GLY A 183 20.00 9.78 14.16
CA GLY A 183 19.17 10.98 14.10
C GLY A 183 19.90 12.32 14.30
N ASP A 184 21.23 12.35 14.35
CA ASP A 184 22.01 13.59 14.32
C ASP A 184 22.53 13.92 12.91
N ARG A 185 22.98 15.17 12.71
CA ARG A 185 23.45 15.66 11.40
C ARG A 185 24.73 14.94 10.93
N GLU A 186 25.57 14.50 11.86
CA GLU A 186 26.80 13.77 11.54
C GLU A 186 26.47 12.39 10.95
N ALA A 187 25.50 11.68 11.55
CA ALA A 187 24.98 10.42 11.08
C ALA A 187 24.42 10.54 9.65
N CYS A 188 23.80 11.65 9.30
CA CYS A 188 23.29 11.85 7.96
C CYS A 188 24.39 11.86 6.88
N GLU A 189 25.44 12.67 7.07
CA GLU A 189 26.58 12.73 6.14
C GLU A 189 27.33 11.39 6.09
N GLN A 190 27.47 10.72 7.24
CA GLN A 190 28.00 9.37 7.30
C GLN A 190 27.16 8.39 6.47
N LEU A 191 25.83 8.45 6.56
CA LEU A 191 24.96 7.56 5.79
C LEU A 191 25.10 7.82 4.28
N LYS A 192 25.15 9.08 3.82
CA LYS A 192 25.38 9.41 2.40
C LYS A 192 26.68 8.79 1.90
N GLN A 193 27.76 8.91 2.67
CA GLN A 193 29.05 8.27 2.35
C GLN A 193 28.97 6.75 2.35
N LEU A 194 28.28 6.15 3.33
CA LEU A 194 28.15 4.70 3.46
C LEU A 194 27.36 4.08 2.31
N TYR A 195 26.28 4.72 1.89
CA TYR A 195 25.45 4.25 0.77
C TYR A 195 26.00 4.66 -0.59
N GLY A 196 26.87 5.69 -0.64
CA GLY A 196 27.31 6.29 -1.89
C GLY A 196 26.17 6.96 -2.64
N ASP A 197 25.23 7.57 -1.91
CA ASP A 197 24.06 8.29 -2.41
C ASP A 197 24.01 9.73 -1.88
N ASP A 198 23.18 10.57 -2.50
CA ASP A 198 22.99 11.96 -2.10
C ASP A 198 21.99 12.14 -0.95
N GLY A 199 21.39 11.03 -0.48
CA GLY A 199 20.35 11.02 0.54
C GLY A 199 19.14 10.17 0.16
N LEU A 200 18.08 10.27 0.97
CA LEU A 200 16.81 9.62 0.75
C LEU A 200 16.05 10.30 -0.40
N GLN A 201 15.56 9.48 -1.32
CA GLN A 201 14.65 9.94 -2.36
C GLN A 201 13.35 10.45 -1.75
N LYS A 202 12.66 11.36 -2.44
CA LYS A 202 11.36 11.91 -2.02
C LYS A 202 10.38 10.82 -1.57
N GLN A 203 10.36 9.67 -2.25
CA GLN A 203 9.50 8.53 -1.95
C GLN A 203 9.82 7.87 -0.59
N ALA A 204 11.12 7.74 -0.28
CA ALA A 204 11.56 7.17 0.99
C ALA A 204 11.30 8.13 2.15
N VAL A 205 11.40 9.44 1.92
CA VAL A 205 10.98 10.46 2.89
C VAL A 205 9.49 10.36 3.19
N MET A 206 8.65 10.29 2.15
CA MET A 206 7.19 10.14 2.32
C MET A 206 6.85 8.84 3.04
N THR A 207 7.56 7.76 2.72
CA THR A 207 7.44 6.47 3.41
C THR A 207 7.69 6.61 4.91
N LEU A 208 8.75 7.31 5.31
CA LEU A 208 9.08 7.51 6.72
C LEU A 208 8.01 8.33 7.45
N PHE A 209 7.38 9.32 6.80
CA PHE A 209 6.23 10.00 7.41
C PHE A 209 5.05 9.06 7.64
N TYR A 210 4.67 8.26 6.63
CA TYR A 210 3.59 7.26 6.80
C TYR A 210 3.91 6.24 7.89
N VAL A 211 5.12 5.71 7.89
CA VAL A 211 5.57 4.71 8.87
C VAL A 211 5.60 5.31 10.27
N GLN A 212 6.11 6.53 10.44
CA GLN A 212 6.12 7.20 11.73
C GLN A 212 4.70 7.42 12.24
N THR A 213 3.79 7.95 11.41
CA THR A 213 2.39 8.14 11.81
C THR A 213 1.73 6.83 12.22
N ALA A 214 2.00 5.73 11.50
CA ALA A 214 1.46 4.42 11.84
C ALA A 214 2.05 3.87 13.14
N VAL A 215 3.38 3.92 13.29
CA VAL A 215 4.12 3.46 14.47
C VAL A 215 3.67 4.19 15.74
N ASP A 216 3.49 5.51 15.69
CA ASP A 216 3.04 6.32 16.83
C ASP A 216 1.66 5.91 17.36
N ARG A 217 0.80 5.40 16.48
CA ARG A 217 -0.62 5.13 16.76
C ARG A 217 -0.90 3.66 17.01
N GLU A 218 -0.13 2.78 16.38
CA GLU A 218 -0.41 1.35 16.28
C GLU A 218 0.62 0.51 17.06
N SER A 219 1.68 1.11 17.59
CA SER A 219 2.77 0.40 18.27
C SER A 219 3.17 1.06 19.60
N GLN A 220 4.16 0.48 20.28
CA GLN A 220 4.69 0.97 21.56
C GLN A 220 6.18 1.36 21.44
N PHE A 221 6.64 1.71 20.24
CA PHE A 221 8.01 2.14 20.05
C PHE A 221 8.20 3.56 20.55
N ASP A 222 9.28 3.76 21.31
CA ASP A 222 9.85 5.07 21.61
C ASP A 222 10.87 5.41 20.50
N LEU A 223 10.36 5.56 19.28
CA LEU A 223 11.15 5.90 18.09
C LEU A 223 10.54 7.14 17.45
N GLU A 224 11.39 8.10 17.10
CA GLU A 224 10.97 9.33 16.46
C GLU A 224 11.84 9.65 15.25
N LEU A 225 11.24 10.31 14.27
CA LEU A 225 12.02 10.97 13.23
C LEU A 225 12.83 12.12 13.86
N PRO A 226 14.04 12.40 13.35
CA PRO A 226 14.84 13.54 13.79
C PRO A 226 14.06 14.85 13.75
N LEU A 227 14.30 15.75 14.70
CA LEU A 227 13.55 17.02 14.83
C LEU A 227 13.57 17.88 13.56
N ASN A 228 14.69 17.85 12.82
CA ASN A 228 14.86 18.58 11.57
C ASN A 228 14.56 17.74 10.32
N PHE A 229 14.11 16.49 10.47
CA PHE A 229 13.76 15.64 9.32
C PHE A 229 12.71 16.34 8.43
N PRO A 230 12.84 16.27 7.09
CA PRO A 230 13.79 15.49 6.31
C PRO A 230 15.12 16.21 6.03
N ASP A 231 15.35 17.38 6.61
CA ASP A 231 16.46 18.26 6.26
C ASP A 231 17.81 17.61 6.54
N GLY A 232 18.59 17.46 5.47
CA GLY A 232 19.88 16.78 5.50
C GLY A 232 19.76 15.34 5.05
N TRP A 233 18.67 14.65 5.40
CA TRP A 233 18.44 13.23 5.06
C TRP A 233 17.94 13.01 3.64
N ASP A 234 17.33 14.01 3.00
CA ASP A 234 16.84 13.91 1.62
C ASP A 234 17.93 14.15 0.57
N GLU A 235 17.72 13.65 -0.64
CA GLU A 235 18.60 13.88 -1.80
C GLU A 235 18.59 15.35 -2.28
N SER A 236 17.56 16.10 -1.87
CA SER A 236 17.24 17.44 -2.33
C SER A 236 17.79 18.56 -1.46
N ASP A 237 19.04 18.42 -0.98
CA ASP A 237 19.68 19.42 -0.14
C ASP A 237 19.77 20.81 -0.80
N ASP A 238 19.60 20.91 -2.14
CA ASP A 238 19.46 22.19 -2.86
C ASP A 238 18.05 22.46 -3.40
N THR A 239 17.34 21.48 -3.98
CA THR A 239 16.03 21.72 -4.62
C THR A 239 14.90 21.98 -3.62
N MET A 240 14.85 21.24 -2.50
CA MET A 240 13.88 21.55 -1.43
C MET A 240 14.23 22.86 -0.72
N LYS A 241 15.52 23.18 -0.54
CA LYS A 241 15.93 24.50 -0.01
C LYS A 241 15.52 25.65 -0.93
N ILE A 242 15.67 25.49 -2.25
CA ILE A 242 15.20 26.46 -3.24
C ILE A 242 13.67 26.59 -3.17
N SER A 243 12.93 25.47 -3.18
CA SER A 243 11.47 25.51 -3.04
C SER A 243 11.04 26.20 -1.75
N ARG A 244 11.67 25.90 -0.61
CA ARG A 244 11.35 26.53 0.68
C ARG A 244 11.74 28.00 0.75
N LYS A 245 12.85 28.41 0.12
CA LYS A 245 13.21 29.82 -0.02
C LYS A 245 12.18 30.55 -0.86
N VAL A 246 11.75 29.96 -1.99
CA VAL A 246 10.69 30.51 -2.84
C VAL A 246 9.35 30.58 -2.10
N LEU A 247 9.00 29.56 -1.29
CA LEU A 247 7.79 29.57 -0.45
C LEU A 247 7.84 30.69 0.57
N LYS A 248 8.99 30.85 1.27
CA LYS A 248 9.22 31.95 2.22
C LYS A 248 9.11 33.32 1.55
N ASP A 249 9.65 33.48 0.35
CA ASP A 249 9.56 34.72 -0.43
C ASP A 249 8.12 34.99 -0.93
N LYS A 250 7.29 33.95 -1.10
CA LYS A 250 5.87 34.03 -1.48
C LYS A 250 4.89 34.11 -0.30
N GLY A 251 5.38 34.03 0.94
CA GLY A 251 4.53 33.96 2.14
C GLY A 251 3.79 32.63 2.32
N GLU A 252 4.17 31.58 1.58
CA GLU A 252 3.65 30.22 1.76
C GLU A 252 4.41 29.53 2.90
N THR A 253 3.68 28.84 3.78
CA THR A 253 4.22 28.28 5.03
C THR A 253 4.53 26.78 4.97
N SER A 254 4.10 26.07 3.93
CA SER A 254 4.27 24.61 3.82
C SER A 254 4.75 24.16 2.44
N THR A 255 5.44 23.02 2.36
CA THR A 255 5.85 22.37 1.10
C THR A 255 5.01 21.11 0.87
N SER A 256 4.58 20.83 -0.36
CA SER A 256 3.84 19.60 -0.65
C SER A 256 4.71 18.51 -1.26
N MET A 257 4.63 17.30 -0.71
CA MET A 257 5.17 16.10 -1.34
C MET A 257 4.19 15.43 -2.30
N LEU A 258 2.95 15.92 -2.35
CA LEU A 258 1.85 15.30 -3.09
C LEU A 258 1.79 15.82 -4.53
N GLU A 259 1.44 14.91 -5.44
CA GLU A 259 1.04 15.24 -6.81
C GLU A 259 -0.49 15.15 -6.86
N LEU A 260 -1.14 16.28 -6.61
CA LEU A 260 -2.61 16.37 -6.58
C LEU A 260 -3.13 16.69 -7.98
N ASN A 261 -4.07 15.88 -8.46
CA ASN A 261 -4.77 16.09 -9.70
C ASN A 261 -6.23 15.72 -9.50
N THR A 262 -7.12 16.71 -9.51
CA THR A 262 -8.56 16.46 -9.40
C THR A 262 -9.04 15.74 -10.66
N SER A 263 -9.57 14.52 -10.50
CA SER A 263 -10.11 13.76 -11.63
C SER A 263 -11.47 14.31 -12.06
N LYS A 264 -11.92 13.98 -13.29
CA LYS A 264 -13.29 14.33 -13.73
C LYS A 264 -14.34 13.67 -12.83
N LEU A 265 -14.06 12.45 -12.37
CA LEU A 265 -14.91 11.69 -11.48
C LEU A 265 -15.07 12.40 -10.13
N GLN A 266 -13.96 12.82 -9.51
CA GLN A 266 -13.96 13.54 -8.23
C GLN A 266 -14.75 14.85 -8.30
N ARG A 267 -14.59 15.65 -9.36
CA ARG A 267 -15.39 16.87 -9.57
C ARG A 267 -16.88 16.56 -9.76
N ASP A 268 -17.21 15.42 -10.35
CA ASP A 268 -18.61 15.01 -10.54
C ASP A 268 -19.27 14.61 -9.21
N VAL A 269 -18.55 13.85 -8.40
CA VAL A 269 -18.93 13.49 -7.03
C VAL A 269 -19.09 14.75 -6.18
N SER A 270 -18.08 15.64 -6.15
CA SER A 270 -18.13 16.91 -5.41
C SER A 270 -19.36 17.75 -5.79
N ARG A 271 -19.67 17.89 -7.08
CA ARG A 271 -20.89 18.62 -7.51
C ARG A 271 -22.17 17.97 -7.01
N THR A 272 -22.22 16.65 -6.90
CA THR A 272 -23.39 15.92 -6.39
C THR A 272 -23.49 16.06 -4.86
N LEU A 273 -22.37 15.98 -4.15
CA LEU A 273 -22.29 16.26 -2.71
C LEU A 273 -22.79 17.67 -2.39
N ASN A 274 -22.45 18.67 -3.21
CA ASN A 274 -22.98 20.02 -3.09
C ASN A 274 -24.51 20.08 -3.24
N LYS A 275 -25.10 19.29 -4.17
CA LYS A 275 -26.57 19.23 -4.36
C LYS A 275 -27.31 18.63 -3.17
N VAL A 276 -26.68 17.70 -2.45
CA VAL A 276 -27.26 17.10 -1.23
C VAL A 276 -26.98 17.93 0.03
N GLY A 277 -26.35 19.09 -0.11
CA GLY A 277 -26.09 20.02 0.99
C GLY A 277 -24.86 19.68 1.84
N PHE A 278 -24.00 18.76 1.39
CA PHE A 278 -22.76 18.43 2.08
C PHE A 278 -21.73 19.54 1.83
N GLN A 279 -21.50 20.40 2.81
CA GLN A 279 -20.48 21.45 2.75
C GLN A 279 -19.08 20.82 2.80
N HIS A 280 -18.22 21.13 1.84
CA HIS A 280 -16.89 20.53 1.75
C HIS A 280 -15.90 21.40 0.99
N ILE A 281 -14.63 21.05 1.12
CA ILE A 281 -13.55 21.48 0.23
C ILE A 281 -13.05 20.28 -0.58
N GLU A 282 -12.50 20.54 -1.76
CA GLU A 282 -11.78 19.54 -2.55
C GLU A 282 -10.28 19.60 -2.19
N GLU A 283 -9.62 18.44 -2.18
CA GLU A 283 -8.16 18.31 -1.99
C GLU A 283 -7.65 18.91 -0.68
N LEU A 284 -8.22 18.49 0.44
CA LEU A 284 -7.64 18.85 1.74
C LEU A 284 -6.28 18.16 1.88
N VAL A 285 -5.23 18.93 2.15
CA VAL A 285 -3.91 18.40 2.49
C VAL A 285 -3.68 18.41 3.98
N ILE A 286 -2.98 17.39 4.47
CA ILE A 286 -2.61 17.22 5.87
C ILE A 286 -1.08 17.10 5.94
N GLY A 287 -0.49 17.89 6.82
CA GLY A 287 0.95 18.03 6.95
C GLY A 287 1.52 17.59 8.29
N THR A 288 2.85 17.63 8.36
CA THR A 288 3.63 17.29 9.57
C THR A 288 3.27 18.16 10.77
N ASP A 289 2.81 19.38 10.57
CA ASP A 289 2.39 20.33 11.60
C ASP A 289 1.06 19.96 12.26
N GLU A 290 0.13 19.34 11.54
CA GLU A 290 -1.10 18.78 12.12
C GLU A 290 -0.80 17.46 12.84
N ILE A 291 0.00 16.59 12.23
CA ILE A 291 0.19 15.21 12.67
C ILE A 291 1.17 15.11 13.85
N PHE A 292 2.25 15.88 13.83
CA PHE A 292 3.32 15.85 14.83
C PHE A 292 3.34 17.09 15.74
N LYS A 293 2.22 17.81 15.83
CA LYS A 293 2.08 19.09 16.54
C LYS A 293 2.64 19.11 17.96
N GLU A 294 2.44 18.02 18.71
CA GLU A 294 2.88 17.90 20.10
C GLU A 294 4.40 17.75 20.24
N ARG A 295 5.10 17.40 19.14
CA ARG A 295 6.56 17.25 19.07
C ARG A 295 7.28 18.55 18.67
N SER A 296 6.56 19.53 18.11
CA SER A 296 7.10 20.73 17.45
C SER A 296 7.61 21.83 18.39
N SER A 297 8.09 21.49 19.59
CA SER A 297 8.45 22.48 20.62
C SER A 297 9.78 23.22 20.35
N GLN A 298 10.56 22.84 19.34
CA GLN A 298 11.80 23.51 18.93
C GLN A 298 11.98 23.48 17.41
N GLU A 299 12.62 24.54 16.87
CA GLU A 299 12.89 24.85 15.45
C GLU A 299 12.80 23.65 14.48
N SER A 300 11.57 23.37 14.04
CA SER A 300 11.27 22.30 13.07
C SER A 300 11.38 22.83 11.64
N SER A 301 11.63 21.92 10.70
CA SER A 301 11.60 22.20 9.26
C SER A 301 10.24 22.79 8.85
N ALA A 302 10.17 23.53 7.74
CA ALA A 302 8.89 24.06 7.26
C ALA A 302 7.89 22.89 7.07
N PRO A 303 6.63 23.03 7.51
CA PRO A 303 5.64 21.96 7.43
C PRO A 303 5.57 21.30 6.06
N ILE A 304 5.46 19.97 6.04
CA ILE A 304 5.42 19.18 4.82
C ILE A 304 4.07 18.48 4.71
N ASN A 305 3.34 18.76 3.63
CA ASN A 305 2.09 18.09 3.31
C ASN A 305 2.37 16.76 2.63
N PHE A 306 1.85 15.66 3.20
CA PHE A 306 2.11 14.30 2.70
C PHE A 306 0.88 13.39 2.69
N LEU A 307 -0.23 13.81 3.31
CA LEU A 307 -1.54 13.16 3.19
C LEU A 307 -2.52 14.11 2.51
N SER A 308 -3.49 13.56 1.79
CA SER A 308 -4.63 14.31 1.26
C SER A 308 -5.94 13.57 1.46
N ILE A 309 -7.05 14.30 1.43
CA ILE A 309 -8.41 13.79 1.35
C ILE A 309 -9.04 14.44 0.12
N ASP A 310 -9.58 13.63 -0.78
CA ASP A 310 -10.10 14.11 -2.07
C ASP A 310 -11.20 15.15 -1.90
N ILE A 311 -12.12 14.91 -0.96
CA ILE A 311 -13.21 15.80 -0.58
C ILE A 311 -13.39 15.76 0.94
N ALA A 312 -13.39 16.90 1.62
CA ALA A 312 -13.42 16.96 3.08
C ALA A 312 -14.41 17.99 3.64
N ASN A 313 -15.23 17.55 4.59
CA ASN A 313 -15.90 18.42 5.54
C ASN A 313 -15.04 18.52 6.80
N ILE A 314 -14.39 19.68 6.99
CA ILE A 314 -13.43 19.89 8.08
C ILE A 314 -14.13 19.94 9.44
N GLU A 315 -15.29 20.58 9.51
CA GLU A 315 -16.04 20.81 10.75
C GLU A 315 -16.41 19.49 11.43
N ASN A 316 -16.92 18.53 10.64
CA ASN A 316 -17.34 17.23 11.12
C ASN A 316 -16.26 16.14 10.98
N LYS A 317 -15.06 16.48 10.49
CA LYS A 317 -13.97 15.53 10.17
C LYS A 317 -14.46 14.34 9.32
N VAL A 318 -15.26 14.63 8.29
CA VAL A 318 -15.74 13.63 7.32
C VAL A 318 -14.97 13.80 6.01
N GLY A 319 -14.27 12.74 5.60
CA GLY A 319 -13.58 12.67 4.32
C GLY A 319 -14.30 11.74 3.35
N VAL A 320 -14.31 12.09 2.06
CA VAL A 320 -14.80 11.24 0.97
C VAL A 320 -13.65 11.02 -0.01
N GLU A 321 -13.25 9.77 -0.17
CA GLU A 321 -12.26 9.30 -1.13
C GLU A 321 -12.97 8.81 -2.40
N VAL A 322 -12.53 9.28 -3.56
CA VAL A 322 -13.12 8.90 -4.84
C VAL A 322 -12.20 7.88 -5.52
N ASP A 323 -12.53 6.60 -5.35
CA ASP A 323 -11.59 5.53 -5.65
C ASP A 323 -11.60 5.13 -7.12
N GLY A 324 -10.51 5.44 -7.81
CA GLY A 324 -10.25 4.96 -9.17
C GLY A 324 -9.89 3.45 -9.21
N PRO A 325 -9.76 2.87 -10.42
CA PRO A 325 -9.35 1.48 -10.61
C PRO A 325 -8.08 1.09 -9.83
N ALA A 326 -7.10 2.00 -9.81
CA ALA A 326 -5.80 1.80 -9.16
C ALA A 326 -5.84 1.62 -7.65
N HIS A 327 -6.99 1.82 -7.00
CA HIS A 327 -7.17 1.59 -5.58
C HIS A 327 -7.56 0.14 -5.25
N PHE A 328 -7.80 -0.68 -6.27
CA PHE A 328 -8.26 -2.05 -6.12
C PHE A 328 -7.30 -3.06 -6.72
N VAL A 329 -7.35 -4.28 -6.23
CA VAL A 329 -6.69 -5.46 -6.79
C VAL A 329 -7.73 -6.51 -7.16
N ASN A 330 -7.50 -7.18 -8.28
CA ASN A 330 -8.30 -8.28 -8.79
C ASN A 330 -7.92 -9.59 -8.08
N ILE A 331 -8.90 -10.22 -7.46
CA ILE A 331 -8.80 -11.53 -6.82
C ILE A 331 -8.97 -12.61 -7.87
N LEU A 332 -7.97 -13.49 -7.99
CA LEU A 332 -7.86 -14.47 -9.07
C LEU A 332 -8.22 -15.91 -8.68
N ASP A 333 -8.46 -16.18 -7.40
CA ASP A 333 -8.82 -17.51 -6.90
C ASP A 333 -10.35 -17.68 -6.77
N GLY A 334 -10.87 -18.79 -7.29
CA GLY A 334 -12.31 -19.13 -7.35
C GLY A 334 -12.80 -19.35 -8.79
N GLU A 335 -13.83 -20.18 -8.96
CA GLU A 335 -14.43 -20.40 -10.29
C GLU A 335 -14.91 -19.06 -10.88
N ALA A 336 -14.61 -18.82 -12.16
CA ALA A 336 -15.27 -17.75 -12.89
C ALA A 336 -16.76 -18.06 -12.89
N SER A 337 -17.58 -17.23 -12.24
CA SER A 337 -18.95 -17.10 -12.67
C SER A 337 -18.87 -16.75 -14.15
N ASP A 338 -19.34 -17.67 -14.97
CA ASP A 338 -19.21 -17.67 -16.41
C ASP A 338 -20.09 -16.54 -16.97
N ASP A 339 -19.65 -15.28 -16.87
CA ASP A 339 -20.36 -14.09 -17.36
C ASP A 339 -20.33 -13.98 -18.90
N ARG A 340 -20.22 -15.11 -19.59
CA ARG A 340 -20.29 -15.24 -21.05
C ARG A 340 -21.66 -15.61 -21.59
N THR A 341 -22.73 -15.40 -20.83
CA THR A 341 -24.10 -15.46 -21.38
C THR A 341 -24.79 -14.11 -21.26
N ASN A 342 -24.48 -13.19 -22.17
CA ASN A 342 -25.47 -12.48 -23.01
C ASN A 342 -24.90 -11.19 -23.62
N VAL A 343 -24.23 -11.30 -24.77
CA VAL A 343 -24.26 -10.22 -25.78
C VAL A 343 -24.37 -10.84 -27.19
N ASN A 344 -25.52 -10.57 -27.81
CA ASN A 344 -25.82 -10.44 -29.24
C ASN A 344 -26.30 -11.61 -30.15
N THR A 345 -27.61 -11.53 -30.41
CA THR A 345 -28.32 -11.32 -31.70
C THR A 345 -28.39 -12.40 -32.81
N ASN A 346 -29.65 -12.78 -33.06
CA ASN A 346 -30.30 -13.16 -34.33
C ASN A 346 -29.95 -14.49 -35.03
N GLY A 347 -30.83 -15.47 -34.83
CA GLY A 347 -31.06 -16.60 -35.75
C GLY A 347 -32.32 -17.37 -35.39
N LYS A 348 -33.33 -17.34 -36.27
CA LYS A 348 -34.66 -17.96 -36.12
C LYS A 348 -34.61 -19.47 -35.80
N ASN A 349 -35.40 -19.94 -34.83
CA ASN A 349 -36.53 -20.89 -35.04
C ASN A 349 -37.07 -21.52 -33.74
N ASN A 350 -38.39 -21.35 -33.56
CA ASN A 350 -39.42 -22.24 -33.00
C ASN A 350 -39.30 -22.95 -31.63
N GLN A 351 -40.20 -22.52 -30.74
CA GLN A 351 -41.12 -23.31 -29.89
C GLN A 351 -40.54 -24.34 -28.89
N LYS A 352 -40.60 -24.02 -27.60
CA LYS A 352 -41.66 -24.54 -26.70
C LYS A 352 -41.68 -23.86 -25.33
N THR A 353 -42.91 -23.61 -24.92
CA THR A 353 -43.45 -22.97 -23.73
C THR A 353 -43.14 -23.74 -22.44
N ILE A 354 -42.66 -23.06 -21.39
CA ILE A 354 -43.06 -23.32 -19.99
C ILE A 354 -43.16 -21.97 -19.26
N LYS A 355 -44.36 -21.67 -18.76
CA LYS A 355 -44.66 -20.56 -17.85
C LYS A 355 -44.42 -20.99 -16.40
N LYS A 356 -43.96 -20.05 -15.56
CA LYS A 356 -44.42 -19.72 -14.18
C LYS A 356 -43.48 -18.65 -13.62
N ASP A 357 -43.87 -17.39 -13.67
CA ASP A 357 -44.70 -16.66 -12.69
C ASP A 357 -43.84 -15.90 -11.67
N SER A 358 -44.10 -14.59 -11.68
CA SER A 358 -43.62 -13.46 -10.89
C SER A 358 -43.56 -13.65 -9.37
N SER A 359 -42.50 -13.11 -8.75
CA SER A 359 -42.61 -12.06 -7.72
C SER A 359 -41.25 -11.47 -7.36
N SER A 360 -41.05 -10.19 -7.68
CA SER A 360 -40.05 -9.30 -7.11
C SER A 360 -40.36 -8.99 -5.65
N THR A 361 -39.38 -9.03 -4.72
CA THR A 361 -39.14 -7.97 -3.70
C THR A 361 -37.95 -8.30 -2.78
N HIS A 362 -36.98 -7.37 -2.74
CA HIS A 362 -36.23 -6.83 -1.59
C HIS A 362 -35.83 -7.71 -0.39
N GLY A 363 -34.55 -7.62 0.00
CA GLY A 363 -34.11 -7.96 1.36
C GLY A 363 -32.59 -7.86 1.57
N TYR A 364 -32.11 -6.67 1.96
CA TYR A 364 -30.78 -6.45 2.50
C TYR A 364 -30.56 -7.17 3.84
N ALA A 365 -29.32 -7.64 4.04
CA ALA A 365 -28.58 -7.81 5.30
C ALA A 365 -29.13 -8.71 6.44
N LYS A 366 -28.37 -9.77 6.79
CA LYS A 366 -27.94 -10.01 8.19
C LYS A 366 -26.87 -11.10 8.36
N GLN A 367 -26.01 -10.88 9.37
CA GLN A 367 -24.97 -11.72 10.00
C GLN A 367 -23.59 -11.73 9.31
N MET A 368 -22.44 -11.39 9.93
CA MET A 368 -22.02 -11.29 11.34
C MET A 368 -20.74 -10.41 11.51
N GLY A 369 -20.64 -9.71 12.65
CA GLY A 369 -19.42 -9.57 13.46
C GLY A 369 -18.23 -8.73 12.94
N SER A 370 -18.20 -7.44 13.30
CA SER A 370 -16.99 -6.63 13.55
C SER A 370 -15.79 -6.71 12.58
N LYS A 371 -16.03 -6.92 11.29
CA LYS A 371 -15.03 -6.77 10.21
C LYS A 371 -15.62 -5.90 9.11
N MET A 372 -14.90 -4.84 8.76
CA MET A 372 -15.33 -3.77 7.84
C MET A 372 -15.80 -4.34 6.49
N GLY A 373 -17.08 -4.10 6.15
CA GLY A 373 -17.71 -4.60 4.92
C GLY A 373 -17.11 -4.06 3.62
N TRP A 374 -16.41 -2.92 3.66
CA TRP A 374 -15.75 -2.31 2.50
C TRP A 374 -14.57 -3.12 1.93
N GLN A 375 -13.99 -4.02 2.73
CA GLN A 375 -12.92 -4.91 2.26
C GLN A 375 -13.47 -6.04 1.36
N PHE A 376 -14.77 -6.31 1.42
CA PHE A 376 -15.40 -7.43 0.73
C PHE A 376 -16.78 -7.01 0.21
N LEU A 377 -16.80 -6.40 -0.98
CA LEU A 377 -18.04 -6.07 -1.67
C LEU A 377 -18.55 -7.31 -2.45
N THR A 378 -19.86 -7.54 -2.35
CA THR A 378 -20.56 -8.73 -2.84
C THR A 378 -20.72 -8.71 -4.37
N ASN A 379 -19.63 -9.05 -5.07
CA ASN A 379 -19.52 -9.60 -6.43
C ASN A 379 -18.03 -9.96 -6.66
N SER A 380 -17.56 -10.87 -5.81
CA SER A 380 -16.38 -10.79 -4.95
C SER A 380 -15.00 -11.03 -5.58
N ARG A 381 -14.63 -10.27 -6.65
CA ARG A 381 -13.29 -10.32 -7.25
C ARG A 381 -12.41 -9.08 -7.03
N ARG A 382 -12.78 -8.13 -6.18
CA ARG A 382 -11.99 -6.93 -5.92
C ARG A 382 -11.69 -6.76 -4.43
N GLN A 383 -10.47 -6.33 -4.12
CA GLN A 383 -10.00 -5.99 -2.78
C GLN A 383 -9.31 -4.62 -2.82
N VAL A 384 -9.42 -3.81 -1.77
CA VAL A 384 -8.65 -2.56 -1.66
C VAL A 384 -7.15 -2.87 -1.56
N ASN A 385 -6.34 -2.15 -2.32
CA ASN A 385 -4.89 -2.31 -2.34
C ASN A 385 -4.23 -1.84 -1.02
N GLY A 386 -2.93 -2.10 -0.86
CA GLY A 386 -2.16 -1.72 0.31
C GLY A 386 -2.10 -0.20 0.57
N PRO A 387 -1.67 0.61 -0.41
CA PRO A 387 -1.58 2.07 -0.25
C PRO A 387 -2.90 2.71 0.20
N THR A 388 -4.02 2.35 -0.42
CA THR A 388 -5.36 2.87 -0.11
C THR A 388 -5.78 2.42 1.29
N ALA A 389 -5.54 1.16 1.66
CA ALA A 389 -5.81 0.66 3.00
C ALA A 389 -5.00 1.39 4.08
N LEU A 390 -3.71 1.64 3.83
CA LEU A 390 -2.85 2.41 4.73
C LEU A 390 -3.35 3.86 4.85
N LYS A 391 -3.63 4.54 3.73
CA LYS A 391 -4.14 5.91 3.72
C LYS A 391 -5.42 6.04 4.54
N HIS A 392 -6.42 5.20 4.26
CA HIS A 392 -7.68 5.14 5.01
C HIS A 392 -7.41 5.03 6.51
N ARG A 393 -6.59 4.05 6.90
CA ARG A 393 -6.31 3.79 8.31
C ARG A 393 -5.59 4.95 9.00
N LEU A 394 -4.63 5.59 8.34
CA LEU A 394 -3.94 6.76 8.89
C LEU A 394 -4.91 7.93 9.10
N LEU A 395 -5.78 8.21 8.12
CA LEU A 395 -6.81 9.22 8.25
C LEU A 395 -7.76 8.95 9.43
N CYS A 396 -8.17 7.70 9.63
CA CYS A 396 -8.98 7.32 10.79
C CYS A 396 -8.24 7.53 12.13
N HIS A 397 -6.95 7.23 12.21
CA HIS A 397 -6.15 7.54 13.41
C HIS A 397 -6.02 9.04 13.67
N LEU A 398 -6.17 9.88 12.65
CA LEU A 398 -6.24 11.34 12.74
C LEU A 398 -7.66 11.86 13.05
N GLY A 399 -8.60 10.96 13.34
CA GLY A 399 -9.98 11.28 13.73
C GLY A 399 -10.92 11.52 12.56
N TRP A 400 -10.50 11.23 11.32
CA TRP A 400 -11.37 11.35 10.17
C TRP A 400 -12.27 10.12 10.01
N SER A 401 -13.56 10.36 9.78
CA SER A 401 -14.45 9.34 9.26
C SER A 401 -14.36 9.36 7.73
N VAL A 402 -13.80 8.30 7.15
CA VAL A 402 -13.48 8.24 5.72
C VAL A 402 -14.48 7.35 4.99
N LEU A 403 -15.21 7.96 4.07
CA LEU A 403 -16.14 7.31 3.15
C LEU A 403 -15.46 7.06 1.81
N HIS A 404 -15.82 5.98 1.16
CA HIS A 404 -15.25 5.58 -0.13
C HIS A 404 -16.36 5.57 -1.19
N ILE A 405 -16.11 6.21 -2.32
CA ILE A 405 -16.97 6.15 -3.52
C ILE A 405 -16.19 5.45 -4.63
N PRO A 406 -16.41 4.13 -4.81
CA PRO A 406 -15.74 3.39 -5.87
C PRO A 406 -16.16 3.84 -7.27
N PHE A 407 -15.21 3.87 -8.20
CA PHE A 407 -15.45 4.30 -9.58
C PHE A 407 -16.55 3.49 -10.29
N TYR A 408 -16.65 2.19 -10.00
CA TYR A 408 -17.62 1.31 -10.65
C TYR A 408 -19.04 1.61 -10.17
N ASP A 409 -19.24 1.78 -8.86
CA ASP A 409 -20.54 2.17 -8.30
C ASP A 409 -20.98 3.52 -8.88
N TRP A 410 -20.05 4.49 -9.00
CA TRP A 410 -20.38 5.78 -9.60
C TRP A 410 -20.67 5.70 -11.10
N TYR A 411 -19.94 4.86 -11.85
CA TYR A 411 -20.17 4.71 -13.29
C TYR A 411 -21.50 4.05 -13.62
N ASP A 412 -21.97 3.12 -12.79
CA ASP A 412 -23.28 2.47 -12.96
C ASP A 412 -24.44 3.48 -12.82
N LEU A 413 -24.21 4.58 -12.09
CA LEU A 413 -25.17 5.67 -11.90
C LEU A 413 -25.03 6.80 -12.94
N LYS A 414 -24.13 6.67 -13.90
CA LYS A 414 -23.77 7.76 -14.81
C LYS A 414 -24.96 8.20 -15.67
N GLY A 415 -25.31 9.48 -15.55
CA GLY A 415 -26.42 10.09 -16.28
C GLY A 415 -27.75 10.03 -15.53
N ASP A 416 -27.80 9.33 -14.40
CA ASP A 416 -28.95 9.27 -13.50
C ASP A 416 -28.70 10.16 -12.26
N THR A 417 -29.04 11.44 -12.40
CA THR A 417 -28.79 12.42 -11.33
C THR A 417 -29.57 12.11 -10.05
N GLU A 418 -30.73 11.47 -10.14
CA GLU A 418 -31.55 11.14 -8.97
C GLU A 418 -30.87 10.04 -8.16
N ASN A 419 -30.45 8.95 -8.80
CA ASN A 419 -29.75 7.86 -8.12
C ASN A 419 -28.34 8.26 -7.65
N GLN A 420 -27.62 9.12 -8.39
CA GLN A 420 -26.35 9.69 -7.88
C GLN A 420 -26.56 10.49 -6.59
N THR A 421 -27.65 11.27 -6.52
CA THR A 421 -28.00 12.07 -5.34
C THR A 421 -28.40 11.16 -4.17
N LEU A 422 -29.20 10.11 -4.44
CA LEU A 422 -29.59 9.14 -3.42
C LEU A 422 -28.38 8.40 -2.86
N TYR A 423 -27.48 7.91 -3.72
CA TYR A 423 -26.24 7.25 -3.33
C TYR A 423 -25.37 8.12 -2.42
N CYS A 424 -25.18 9.40 -2.76
CA CYS A 424 -24.47 10.33 -1.88
C CYS A 424 -25.15 10.51 -0.52
N LYS A 425 -26.49 10.56 -0.46
CA LYS A 425 -27.21 10.67 0.82
C LYS A 425 -27.01 9.43 1.68
N GLU A 426 -27.20 8.25 1.09
CA GLU A 426 -27.08 6.96 1.79
C GLU A 426 -25.68 6.79 2.39
N ILE A 427 -24.62 7.11 1.64
CA ILE A 427 -23.25 7.02 2.15
C ILE A 427 -22.99 8.03 3.28
N LEU A 428 -23.50 9.26 3.17
CA LEU A 428 -23.33 10.26 4.22
C LEU A 428 -24.10 9.90 5.50
N GLU A 429 -25.23 9.20 5.41
CA GLU A 429 -25.99 8.72 6.57
C GLU A 429 -25.20 7.73 7.44
N GLU A 430 -24.19 7.07 6.90
CA GLU A 430 -23.33 6.15 7.66
C GLU A 430 -22.48 6.86 8.72
N VAL A 431 -22.28 8.17 8.60
CA VAL A 431 -21.33 8.94 9.41
C VAL A 431 -21.98 10.03 10.26
N VAL A 432 -23.20 10.44 9.92
CA VAL A 432 -23.91 11.56 10.56
C VAL A 432 -24.81 11.09 11.74
N GLN A 433 -24.40 10.06 12.49
CA GLN A 433 -25.16 9.60 13.68
C GLN A 433 -24.92 10.41 14.94
#